data_AF-A0A1Y4E5T3-F1
#
_entry.id   AF-A0A1Y4E5T3-F1
#
_cell.length_a   1.000
_cell.length_b   1.000
_cell.length_c   1.000
_cell.angle_alpha   90.00
_cell.angle_beta   90.00
_cell.angle_gamma   90.00
#
_symmetry.space_group_name_H-M   'P 1'
#
loop_
_entity.id
_entity.type
_entity.pdbx_description
1 polymer ?
#
loop_
_entity_poly.entity_id
_entity_poly.type
_entity_poly.pdbx_seq_one_letter_code
_entity_poly.pdbx_strand_id
1 'polypeptide(L)'
;MCFDTLVFEYPGLRRIDGSGGDGGVDAYVGEFSSPDIIFQFKHFKKGFGAPQKKEIERSFNTASGSYDLPHWILVCSEDPTPAMQNWLDEFKTKRNGTKIEYILGSEMRAKVINHPKVRKQYFPNIQDALESLSSEPPHNPLAAAARDVRVYNDVLLDDRFTATVTTDGETETVVYSLKPWVKEPVPAVKLRIKTPQGAQAVEGLIKEGHSFELGTDDIGLTSLIDPSLHDADIVSIKAFSLPQTHPAALSIFAGDDPAKSYPLHIELKTVREGSEVLVRSNAGQNTAPIAITMTFRKAAPLKNCTVSITPRFMGKTVRQAARGARFLRRLDETKTLGIAEENSDLEDASFMALGDFSDDLPWRYFGDLFDAIDATCRLFCINPTVTEEIDNPDFVASMLEFGRKVMRVGTEIEGSVSFELSEENADLEEKAAAHEQICVVVDQVWNGMVFGEACSADVRIAAKGLLEQVDSDQGNLFKIVGSYYYYIQAASN
;
A
#
# COMPACT_ATOMS: atom_id res chain seq x y z
N MET A 1 17.29 40.57 5.23
CA MET A 1 15.97 40.31 5.87
C MET A 1 15.95 40.77 7.33
N CYS A 2 16.56 40.07 8.30
CA CYS A 2 16.45 40.47 9.72
C CYS A 2 16.83 41.93 9.98
N PHE A 3 17.98 42.38 9.46
CA PHE A 3 18.38 43.78 9.54
C PHE A 3 17.34 44.73 8.94
N ASP A 4 16.89 44.46 7.71
CA ASP A 4 15.97 45.33 6.98
C ASP A 4 14.57 45.39 7.63
N THR A 5 14.18 44.35 8.38
CA THR A 5 12.95 44.39 9.19
C THR A 5 13.15 45.22 10.45
N LEU A 6 14.26 44.99 11.17
CA LEU A 6 14.49 45.58 12.49
C LEU A 6 14.86 47.07 12.43
N VAL A 7 15.37 47.57 11.30
CA VAL A 7 15.68 49.01 11.12
C VAL A 7 14.45 49.92 11.29
N PHE A 8 13.23 49.37 11.10
CA PHE A 8 11.98 50.12 11.30
C PHE A 8 11.57 50.22 12.78
N GLU A 9 12.02 49.30 13.62
CA GLU A 9 11.68 49.25 15.05
C GLU A 9 12.77 49.85 15.94
N TYR A 10 14.01 49.85 15.46
CA TYR A 10 15.18 50.34 16.21
C TYR A 10 15.85 51.50 15.45
N PRO A 11 15.43 52.75 15.71
CA PRO A 11 16.07 53.93 15.13
C PRO A 11 17.57 53.96 15.43
N GLY A 12 18.39 54.15 14.39
CA GLY A 12 19.84 54.17 14.53
C GLY A 12 20.53 52.79 14.48
N LEU A 13 19.80 51.72 14.15
CA LEU A 13 20.38 50.39 13.90
C LEU A 13 21.38 50.45 12.73
N ARG A 14 22.59 49.95 12.96
CA ARG A 14 23.68 49.89 11.99
C ARG A 14 24.19 48.45 11.87
N ARG A 15 24.45 48.01 10.65
CA ARG A 15 25.04 46.70 10.34
C ARG A 15 26.56 46.81 10.27
N ILE A 16 27.25 45.75 10.63
CA ILE A 16 28.69 45.61 10.43
C ILE A 16 28.94 44.51 9.42
N ASP A 17 29.93 44.73 8.56
CA ASP A 17 30.49 43.67 7.74
C ASP A 17 31.56 42.93 8.56
N GLY A 18 31.29 41.66 8.88
CA GLY A 18 32.12 40.82 9.73
C GLY A 18 33.40 40.29 9.06
N SER A 19 33.73 40.74 7.85
CA SER A 19 34.96 40.38 7.13
C SER A 19 36.20 40.95 7.83
N GLY A 20 36.68 40.22 8.85
CA GLY A 20 37.81 40.58 9.71
C GLY A 20 37.71 40.08 11.16
N GLY A 21 36.58 39.47 11.54
CA GLY A 21 36.23 39.11 12.92
C GLY A 21 35.13 40.04 13.41
N ASP A 22 33.92 39.49 13.58
CA ASP A 22 32.70 40.26 13.88
C ASP A 22 32.57 40.68 15.36
N GLY A 23 33.47 40.21 16.23
CA GLY A 23 33.38 40.45 17.68
C GLY A 23 32.08 39.94 18.31
N GLY A 24 31.34 39.05 17.64
CA GLY A 24 30.00 38.62 18.05
C GLY A 24 28.91 39.68 17.87
N VAL A 25 29.05 40.60 16.89
CA VAL A 25 28.09 41.68 16.60
C VAL A 25 27.68 41.63 15.12
N ASP A 26 26.41 41.32 14.85
CA ASP A 26 25.87 41.42 13.48
C ASP A 26 25.29 42.80 13.18
N ALA A 27 24.68 43.44 14.18
CA ALA A 27 24.20 44.83 14.13
C ALA A 27 24.18 45.46 15.52
N TYR A 28 24.14 46.80 15.58
CA TYR A 28 24.14 47.54 16.84
C TYR A 28 23.37 48.86 16.74
N VAL A 29 22.99 49.41 17.90
CA VAL A 29 22.48 50.79 18.07
C VAL A 29 23.45 51.55 18.96
N GLY A 30 23.70 52.84 18.65
CA GLY A 30 24.63 53.69 19.40
C GLY A 30 25.98 53.86 18.70
N GLU A 31 27.04 54.08 19.47
CA GLU A 31 28.41 54.15 18.96
C GLU A 31 29.05 52.76 18.94
N PHE A 32 29.80 52.43 17.88
CA PHE A 32 30.37 51.07 17.77
C PHE A 32 31.36 50.73 18.89
N SER A 33 32.13 51.72 19.37
CA SER A 33 33.04 51.54 20.51
C SER A 33 32.34 51.32 21.84
N SER A 34 31.05 51.66 21.93
CA SER A 34 30.23 51.55 23.15
C SER A 34 28.74 51.42 22.78
N PRO A 35 28.31 50.26 22.25
CA PRO A 35 26.97 50.10 21.73
C PRO A 35 25.92 50.01 22.83
N ASP A 36 24.78 50.67 22.64
CA ASP A 36 23.63 50.62 23.57
C ASP A 36 22.86 49.31 23.45
N ILE A 37 22.78 48.75 22.23
CA ILE A 37 22.14 47.48 21.93
C ILE A 37 22.97 46.73 20.91
N ILE A 38 23.25 45.46 21.19
CA ILE A 38 23.88 44.53 20.24
C ILE A 38 22.85 43.51 19.76
N PHE A 39 22.84 43.26 18.45
CA PHE A 39 22.04 42.25 17.79
C PHE A 39 22.94 41.14 17.25
N GLN A 40 22.57 39.90 17.54
CA GLN A 40 23.14 38.71 16.92
C GLN A 40 22.06 37.98 16.12
N PHE A 41 22.31 37.71 14.85
CA PHE A 41 21.45 36.98 13.95
C PHE A 41 21.95 35.53 13.82
N LYS A 42 21.08 34.56 14.12
CA LYS A 42 21.39 33.14 14.00
C LYS A 42 20.34 32.40 13.19
N HIS A 43 20.79 31.59 12.24
CA HIS A 43 19.92 30.73 11.45
C HIS A 43 20.27 29.27 11.69
N PHE A 44 19.37 28.54 12.36
CA PHE A 44 19.57 27.15 12.75
C PHE A 44 18.76 26.21 11.86
N LYS A 45 19.31 25.81 10.71
CA LYS A 45 18.64 24.98 9.69
C LYS A 45 18.02 23.66 10.19
N LYS A 46 18.48 23.13 11.34
CA LYS A 46 18.01 21.86 11.93
C LYS A 46 17.34 22.07 13.29
N GLY A 47 16.93 23.30 13.61
CA GLY A 47 16.39 23.66 14.92
C GLY A 47 17.46 23.74 16.02
N PHE A 48 16.99 23.83 17.26
CA PHE A 48 17.84 23.99 18.43
C PHE A 48 18.35 22.65 19.00
N GLY A 49 19.66 22.57 19.23
CA GLY A 49 20.33 21.44 19.86
C GLY A 49 21.54 21.86 20.70
N ALA A 50 22.26 20.89 21.25
CA ALA A 50 23.47 21.15 22.04
C ALA A 50 24.55 21.98 21.31
N PRO A 51 24.80 21.80 19.99
CA PRO A 51 25.71 22.67 19.25
C PRO A 51 25.25 24.13 19.21
N GLN A 52 23.94 24.38 19.05
CA GLN A 52 23.37 25.72 18.98
C GLN A 52 23.44 26.44 20.33
N LYS A 53 23.24 25.73 21.44
CA LYS A 53 23.46 26.27 22.80
C LYS A 53 24.88 26.81 22.97
N LYS A 54 25.88 26.01 22.58
CA LYS A 54 27.30 26.43 22.61
C LYS A 54 27.56 27.63 21.70
N GLU A 55 26.91 27.70 20.55
CA GLU A 55 27.07 28.82 19.62
C GLU A 55 26.49 30.12 20.19
N ILE A 56 25.33 30.06 20.84
CA ILE A 56 24.71 31.20 21.53
C ILE A 56 25.59 31.66 22.68
N GLU A 57 26.06 30.74 23.53
CA GLU A 57 26.98 31.02 24.63
C GLU A 57 28.25 31.71 24.15
N ARG A 58 28.87 31.15 23.10
CA ARG A 58 30.09 31.72 22.53
C ARG A 58 29.84 33.12 21.98
N SER A 59 28.75 33.34 21.25
CA SER A 59 28.45 34.65 20.65
C SER A 59 28.23 35.72 21.73
N PHE A 60 27.49 35.39 22.79
CA PHE A 60 27.31 36.29 23.93
C PHE A 60 28.64 36.60 24.63
N ASN A 61 29.44 35.57 24.94
CA ASN A 61 30.69 35.75 25.67
C ASN A 61 31.71 36.58 24.84
N THR A 62 31.73 36.42 23.52
CA THR A 62 32.56 37.25 22.65
C THR A 62 32.11 38.72 22.70
N ALA A 63 30.80 38.97 22.62
CA ALA A 63 30.26 40.33 22.71
C ALA A 63 30.54 40.97 24.10
N SER A 64 30.27 40.25 25.19
CA SER A 64 30.49 40.76 26.55
C SER A 64 31.97 40.89 26.94
N GLY A 65 32.87 40.15 26.27
CA GLY A 65 34.31 40.32 26.43
C GLY A 65 34.89 41.47 25.62
N SER A 66 34.17 41.94 24.59
CA SER A 66 34.63 42.98 23.67
C SER A 66 34.01 44.34 23.95
N TYR A 67 32.82 44.38 24.57
CA TYR A 67 32.05 45.59 24.83
C TYR A 67 31.45 45.57 26.25
N ASP A 68 31.24 46.76 26.82
CA ASP A 68 30.28 46.89 27.91
C ASP A 68 28.88 46.66 27.33
N LEU A 69 28.19 45.62 27.79
CA LEU A 69 27.03 45.04 27.09
C LEU A 69 25.74 45.29 27.89
N PRO A 70 25.14 46.50 27.80
CA PRO A 70 23.92 46.81 28.54
C PRO A 70 22.69 46.07 28.01
N HIS A 71 22.62 45.82 26.69
CA HIS A 71 21.49 45.13 26.06
C HIS A 71 21.95 44.26 24.89
N TRP A 72 21.53 42.99 24.90
CA TRP A 72 21.84 42.02 23.86
C TRP A 72 20.58 41.31 23.37
N ILE A 73 20.38 41.28 22.05
CA ILE A 73 19.21 40.71 21.41
C ILE A 73 19.64 39.60 20.45
N LEU A 74 19.17 38.38 20.72
CA LEU A 74 19.32 37.26 19.78
C LEU A 74 18.11 37.21 18.86
N VAL A 75 18.37 37.22 17.55
CA VAL A 75 17.35 37.06 16.52
C VAL A 75 17.53 35.70 15.84
N CYS A 76 16.48 34.89 15.83
CA CYS A 76 16.50 33.57 15.23
C CYS A 76 15.27 33.30 14.35
N SER A 77 15.45 32.53 13.28
CA SER A 77 14.35 32.12 12.40
C SER A 77 13.51 30.96 12.93
N GLU A 78 13.96 30.29 13.98
CA GLU A 78 13.34 29.10 14.56
C GLU A 78 12.68 29.42 15.90
N ASP A 79 11.60 28.70 16.20
CA ASP A 79 10.96 28.72 17.51
C ASP A 79 11.57 27.62 18.41
N PRO A 80 11.74 27.87 19.71
CA PRO A 80 12.40 26.92 20.60
C PRO A 80 11.46 25.77 20.98
N THR A 81 12.02 24.58 21.18
CA THR A 81 11.32 23.52 21.92
C THR A 81 11.19 23.92 23.40
N PRO A 82 10.29 23.31 24.19
CA PRO A 82 10.17 23.63 25.62
C PRO A 82 11.49 23.50 26.39
N ALA A 83 12.29 22.46 26.10
CA ALA A 83 13.60 22.27 26.72
C ALA A 83 14.63 23.35 26.32
N MET A 84 14.51 23.92 25.11
CA MET A 84 15.34 25.04 24.70
C MET A 84 14.85 26.35 25.33
N GLN A 85 13.54 26.57 25.42
CA GLN A 85 12.96 27.74 26.07
C GLN A 85 13.41 27.84 27.53
N ASN A 86 13.28 26.75 28.30
CA ASN A 86 13.77 26.69 29.68
C ASN A 86 15.26 27.03 29.78
N TRP A 87 16.07 26.52 28.84
CA TRP A 87 17.50 26.84 28.81
C TRP A 87 17.78 28.30 28.45
N LEU A 88 17.01 28.91 27.54
CA LEU A 88 17.12 30.34 27.21
C LEU A 88 16.74 31.22 28.40
N ASP A 89 15.73 30.82 29.15
CA ASP A 89 15.31 31.52 30.37
C ASP A 89 16.41 31.44 31.43
N GLU A 90 16.95 30.25 31.69
CA GLU A 90 18.10 30.08 32.57
C GLU A 90 19.34 30.87 32.09
N PHE A 91 19.61 30.85 30.79
CA PHE A 91 20.73 31.55 30.17
C PHE A 91 20.66 33.05 30.45
N LYS A 92 19.46 33.62 30.36
CA LYS A 92 19.15 35.02 30.67
C LYS A 92 19.31 35.32 32.15
N THR A 93 18.76 34.50 33.04
CA THR A 93 18.81 34.72 34.49
C THR A 93 20.23 34.60 35.06
N LYS A 94 21.10 33.78 34.47
CA LYS A 94 22.49 33.59 34.94
C LYS A 94 23.42 34.77 34.65
N ARG A 95 22.98 35.77 33.86
CA ARG A 95 23.81 36.88 33.38
C ARG A 95 23.30 38.21 33.93
N ASN A 96 23.61 38.46 35.20
CA ASN A 96 23.26 39.71 35.88
C ASN A 96 24.10 40.86 35.31
N GLY A 97 23.45 41.95 34.89
CA GLY A 97 24.12 43.16 34.38
C GLY A 97 23.85 43.46 32.90
N THR A 98 23.41 42.47 32.12
CA THR A 98 23.02 42.65 30.71
C THR A 98 21.55 42.33 30.53
N LYS A 99 20.79 43.25 29.93
CA LYS A 99 19.43 42.93 29.47
C LYS A 99 19.53 41.98 28.28
N ILE A 100 18.83 40.85 28.32
CA ILE A 100 18.80 39.87 27.22
C ILE A 100 17.37 39.72 26.69
N GLU A 101 17.21 39.87 25.38
CA GLU A 101 15.95 39.68 24.66
C GLU A 101 16.11 38.68 23.49
N TYR A 102 15.00 38.07 23.11
CA TYR A 102 14.95 37.06 22.06
C TYR A 102 13.84 37.42 21.07
N ILE A 103 14.19 37.52 19.78
CA ILE A 103 13.22 37.65 18.68
C ILE A 103 13.29 36.33 17.90
N LEU A 104 12.35 35.44 18.14
CA LEU A 104 12.37 34.05 17.62
C LEU A 104 11.46 33.90 16.41
N GLY A 105 11.43 32.69 15.82
CA GLY A 105 10.88 32.46 14.48
C GLY A 105 9.49 33.05 14.24
N SER A 106 8.52 32.79 15.12
CA SER A 106 7.14 33.29 14.99
C SER A 106 7.06 34.80 15.12
N GLU A 107 7.81 35.38 16.05
CA GLU A 107 7.85 36.83 16.25
C GLU A 107 8.49 37.55 15.06
N MET A 108 9.61 37.01 14.56
CA MET A 108 10.30 37.55 13.38
C MET A 108 9.41 37.50 12.14
N ARG A 109 8.64 36.40 11.94
CA ARG A 109 7.65 36.30 10.86
C ARG A 109 6.57 37.37 10.97
N ALA A 110 6.02 37.58 12.18
CA ALA A 110 5.02 38.62 12.41
C ALA A 110 5.56 40.02 12.09
N LYS A 111 6.81 40.32 12.49
CA LYS A 111 7.48 41.59 12.15
C LYS A 111 7.63 41.77 10.64
N VAL A 112 8.07 40.74 9.91
CA VAL A 112 8.17 40.79 8.43
C VAL A 112 6.82 41.04 7.77
N ILE A 113 5.75 40.39 8.23
CA ILE A 113 4.38 40.59 7.73
C ILE A 113 3.95 42.06 7.90
N ASN A 114 4.29 42.67 9.02
CA ASN A 114 3.93 44.05 9.36
C ASN A 114 4.80 45.11 8.67
N HIS A 115 5.82 44.72 7.88
CA HIS A 115 6.67 45.65 7.12
C HIS A 115 6.61 45.38 5.60
N PRO A 116 5.59 45.91 4.90
CA PRO A 116 5.31 45.59 3.50
C PRO A 116 6.48 45.82 2.52
N LYS A 117 7.33 46.84 2.75
CA LYS A 117 8.51 47.10 1.90
C LYS A 117 9.55 45.99 1.98
N VAL A 118 9.81 45.49 3.19
CA VAL A 118 10.75 44.38 3.44
C VAL A 118 10.16 43.08 2.91
N ARG A 119 8.86 42.86 3.14
CA ARG A 119 8.13 41.75 2.53
C ARG A 119 8.30 41.74 1.01
N LYS A 120 8.02 42.86 0.33
CA LYS A 120 8.18 42.98 -1.14
C LYS A 120 9.62 42.78 -1.64
N GLN A 121 10.63 43.15 -0.86
CA GLN A 121 12.02 43.01 -1.29
C GLN A 121 12.51 41.56 -1.22
N TYR A 122 12.12 40.82 -0.17
CA TYR A 122 12.62 39.46 0.10
C TYR A 122 11.61 38.37 -0.26
N PHE A 123 10.34 38.75 -0.41
CA PHE A 123 9.20 37.93 -0.80
C PHE A 123 8.32 38.75 -1.77
N PRO A 124 8.83 39.09 -2.98
CA PRO A 124 8.17 40.00 -3.90
C PRO A 124 6.70 39.69 -4.12
N ASN A 125 5.88 40.73 -3.94
CA ASN A 125 4.43 40.63 -4.00
C ASN A 125 4.00 40.50 -5.46
N ILE A 126 3.01 39.66 -5.71
CA ILE A 126 2.37 39.43 -7.01
C ILE A 126 1.94 40.76 -7.66
N GLN A 127 1.61 41.81 -6.90
CA GLN A 127 1.30 43.14 -7.43
C GLN A 127 2.42 43.81 -8.23
N ASP A 128 3.67 43.69 -7.78
CA ASP A 128 4.82 44.31 -8.47
C ASP A 128 5.14 43.53 -9.77
N ALA A 129 4.80 42.23 -9.80
CA ALA A 129 4.80 41.43 -11.02
C ALA A 129 3.59 41.75 -11.92
N LEU A 130 2.40 41.99 -11.37
CA LEU A 130 1.18 42.36 -12.12
C LEU A 130 1.35 43.69 -12.88
N GLU A 131 1.95 44.71 -12.27
CA GLU A 131 2.23 46.01 -12.93
C GLU A 131 3.23 45.87 -14.10
N SER A 132 4.21 44.96 -13.96
CA SER A 132 5.14 44.62 -15.05
C SER A 132 4.52 43.76 -16.17
N LEU A 133 3.40 43.09 -15.89
CA LEU A 133 2.69 42.19 -16.82
C LEU A 133 1.55 42.88 -17.58
N SER A 134 1.06 44.03 -17.08
CA SER A 134 0.06 44.87 -17.76
C SER A 134 0.67 45.81 -18.82
N SER A 135 2.00 45.91 -18.90
CA SER A 135 2.70 46.89 -19.74
C SER A 135 3.08 46.38 -21.14
N GLU A 136 3.06 45.07 -21.42
CA GLU A 136 3.25 44.54 -22.79
C GLU A 136 2.36 43.30 -23.08
N PRO A 137 1.65 43.27 -24.23
CA PRO A 137 0.87 42.11 -24.63
C PRO A 137 1.80 40.97 -25.10
N PRO A 138 1.67 39.73 -24.59
CA PRO A 138 2.52 38.63 -25.01
C PRO A 138 2.16 38.17 -26.44
N HIS A 139 3.17 38.03 -27.30
CA HIS A 139 3.03 37.53 -28.68
C HIS A 139 2.62 36.04 -28.78
N ASN A 140 2.40 35.35 -27.66
CA ASN A 140 2.10 33.92 -27.60
C ASN A 140 0.87 33.62 -26.72
N PRO A 141 -0.25 33.16 -27.30
CA PRO A 141 -1.49 32.83 -26.58
C PRO A 141 -1.33 31.76 -25.50
N LEU A 142 -0.47 30.75 -25.71
CA LEU A 142 -0.22 29.69 -24.72
C LEU A 142 0.55 30.24 -23.51
N ALA A 143 1.48 31.17 -23.73
CA ALA A 143 2.20 31.83 -22.64
C ALA A 143 1.28 32.78 -21.85
N ALA A 144 0.31 33.42 -22.51
CA ALA A 144 -0.74 34.19 -21.87
C ALA A 144 -1.62 33.31 -20.99
N ALA A 145 -2.17 32.21 -21.54
CA ALA A 145 -3.00 31.28 -20.78
C ALA A 145 -2.27 30.66 -19.57
N ALA A 146 -1.03 30.17 -19.76
CA ALA A 146 -0.24 29.62 -18.65
C ALA A 146 0.08 30.66 -17.57
N ARG A 147 0.24 31.92 -17.96
CA ARG A 147 0.45 33.04 -17.03
C ARG A 147 -0.84 33.36 -16.26
N ASP A 148 -1.98 33.40 -16.92
CA ASP A 148 -3.26 33.77 -16.32
C ASP A 148 -3.73 32.68 -15.33
N VAL A 149 -3.50 31.40 -15.63
CA VAL A 149 -3.70 30.28 -14.69
C VAL A 149 -2.79 30.39 -13.45
N ARG A 150 -1.56 30.86 -13.61
CA ARG A 150 -0.65 31.07 -12.48
C ARG A 150 -1.12 32.20 -11.58
N VAL A 151 -1.59 33.30 -12.16
CA VAL A 151 -2.18 34.42 -11.39
C VAL A 151 -3.43 33.98 -10.64
N TYR A 152 -4.30 33.17 -11.28
CA TYR A 152 -5.47 32.58 -10.64
C TYR A 152 -5.10 31.71 -9.41
N ASN A 153 -4.06 30.88 -9.54
CA ASN A 153 -3.51 30.06 -8.44
C ASN A 153 -2.93 30.87 -7.29
N ASP A 154 -2.30 32.01 -7.59
CA ASP A 154 -1.55 32.76 -6.59
C ASP A 154 -2.40 33.79 -5.83
N VAL A 155 -3.53 34.23 -6.42
CA VAL A 155 -4.38 35.31 -5.86
C VAL A 155 -5.70 34.81 -5.28
N LEU A 156 -6.34 33.84 -5.93
CA LEU A 156 -7.74 33.48 -5.65
C LEU A 156 -7.87 32.13 -4.92
N LEU A 157 -6.84 31.29 -4.99
CA LEU A 157 -6.88 29.96 -4.42
C LEU A 157 -6.25 29.90 -3.04
N ASP A 158 -6.92 29.16 -2.16
CA ASP A 158 -6.35 28.71 -0.88
C ASP A 158 -4.98 28.07 -1.16
N ASP A 159 -3.99 28.41 -0.33
CA ASP A 159 -2.58 28.12 -0.57
C ASP A 159 -2.27 26.61 -0.63
N ARG A 160 -3.21 25.77 -0.20
CA ARG A 160 -3.17 24.30 -0.24
C ARG A 160 -3.59 23.71 -1.59
N PHE A 161 -4.20 24.49 -2.48
CA PHE A 161 -4.71 24.01 -3.77
C PHE A 161 -3.94 24.58 -4.97
N THR A 162 -4.06 23.87 -6.10
CA THR A 162 -3.65 24.26 -7.45
C THR A 162 -4.85 24.03 -8.37
N ALA A 163 -5.33 25.05 -9.05
CA ALA A 163 -6.21 24.94 -10.21
C ALA A 163 -5.41 24.71 -11.49
N THR A 164 -5.94 23.80 -12.31
CA THR A 164 -5.62 23.66 -13.72
C THR A 164 -6.83 24.13 -14.51
N VAL A 165 -6.64 25.14 -15.36
CA VAL A 165 -7.69 25.62 -16.26
C VAL A 165 -7.41 25.09 -17.66
N THR A 166 -8.40 24.49 -18.28
CA THR A 166 -8.38 24.07 -19.67
C THR A 166 -9.56 24.70 -20.41
N THR A 167 -9.31 25.32 -21.55
CA THR A 167 -10.37 25.90 -22.39
C THR A 167 -10.16 25.55 -23.86
N ASP A 168 -11.25 25.36 -24.59
CA ASP A 168 -11.28 25.22 -26.05
C ASP A 168 -11.64 26.54 -26.77
N GLY A 169 -11.81 27.63 -26.02
CA GLY A 169 -12.22 28.95 -26.53
C GLY A 169 -13.72 29.24 -26.40
N GLU A 170 -14.56 28.22 -26.19
CA GLU A 170 -16.00 28.37 -25.92
C GLU A 170 -16.36 27.92 -24.49
N THR A 171 -15.66 26.92 -23.99
CA THR A 171 -15.89 26.27 -22.70
C THR A 171 -14.61 26.35 -21.87
N GLU A 172 -14.74 26.75 -20.61
CA GLU A 172 -13.65 26.75 -19.63
C GLU A 172 -13.91 25.68 -18.57
N THR A 173 -12.92 24.84 -18.32
CA THR A 173 -12.96 23.80 -17.28
C THR A 173 -11.85 24.08 -16.28
N VAL A 174 -12.21 24.22 -15.01
CA VAL A 174 -11.27 24.45 -13.90
C VAL A 174 -11.24 23.22 -12.99
N VAL A 175 -10.05 22.64 -12.82
CA VAL A 175 -9.82 21.46 -11.96
C VAL A 175 -8.94 21.86 -10.78
N TYR A 176 -9.48 21.78 -9.57
CA TYR A 176 -8.73 22.03 -8.33
C TYR A 176 -8.10 20.73 -7.81
N SER A 177 -6.83 20.78 -7.43
CA SER A 177 -6.06 19.66 -6.88
C SER A 177 -5.27 20.12 -5.66
N LEU A 178 -5.05 19.23 -4.69
CA LEU A 178 -4.19 19.53 -3.55
C LEU A 178 -2.72 19.62 -3.98
N LYS A 179 -1.99 20.56 -3.39
CA LYS A 179 -0.56 20.67 -3.59
C LYS A 179 0.18 19.48 -2.95
N PRO A 180 1.29 19.00 -3.55
CA PRO A 180 1.96 17.77 -3.10
C PRO A 180 2.43 17.75 -1.64
N TRP A 181 2.60 18.92 -1.01
CA TRP A 181 3.03 19.03 0.39
C TRP A 181 1.88 19.00 1.41
N VAL A 182 0.62 19.09 0.98
CA VAL A 182 -0.54 19.04 1.86
C VAL A 182 -0.84 17.58 2.20
N LYS A 183 -0.58 17.20 3.46
CA LYS A 183 -0.73 15.81 3.94
C LYS A 183 -2.00 15.56 4.75
N GLU A 184 -2.69 16.63 5.16
CA GLU A 184 -3.92 16.56 5.95
C GLU A 184 -5.17 16.56 5.05
N PRO A 185 -6.29 15.94 5.47
CA PRO A 185 -7.55 16.03 4.73
C PRO A 185 -8.07 17.47 4.74
N VAL A 186 -8.17 18.08 3.56
CA VAL A 186 -8.70 19.44 3.40
C VAL A 186 -10.04 19.38 2.67
N PRO A 187 -11.14 19.88 3.26
CA PRO A 187 -12.41 19.97 2.56
C PRO A 187 -12.34 21.08 1.51
N ALA A 188 -12.61 20.77 0.23
CA ALA A 188 -12.72 21.81 -0.82
C ALA A 188 -13.98 22.67 -0.66
N VAL A 189 -15.02 22.12 -0.03
CA VAL A 189 -16.29 22.77 0.29
C VAL A 189 -16.69 22.46 1.73
N LYS A 190 -17.26 23.44 2.43
CA LYS A 190 -17.96 23.22 3.71
C LYS A 190 -19.40 22.85 3.42
N LEU A 191 -19.81 21.66 3.86
CA LEU A 191 -21.19 21.21 3.78
C LEU A 191 -21.94 21.56 5.07
N ARG A 192 -23.08 22.24 4.93
CA ARG A 192 -24.01 22.57 6.01
C ARG A 192 -25.28 21.75 5.83
N ILE A 193 -25.58 20.91 6.79
CA ILE A 193 -26.83 20.14 6.83
C ILE A 193 -27.97 21.06 7.27
N LYS A 194 -29.08 21.07 6.54
CA LYS A 194 -30.27 21.90 6.83
C LYS A 194 -31.46 21.07 7.31
N THR A 195 -31.60 19.82 6.86
CA THR A 195 -32.75 18.95 7.16
C THR A 195 -32.32 17.58 7.73
N PRO A 196 -33.23 16.85 8.41
CA PRO A 196 -33.00 15.47 8.84
C PRO A 196 -32.68 14.52 7.68
N GLN A 197 -33.32 14.73 6.52
CA GLN A 197 -33.03 13.98 5.30
C GLN A 197 -31.59 14.21 4.84
N GLY A 198 -31.12 15.47 4.87
CA GLY A 198 -29.73 15.81 4.61
C GLY A 198 -28.75 15.15 5.59
N ALA A 199 -29.12 15.10 6.88
CA ALA A 199 -28.30 14.45 7.92
C ALA A 199 -28.14 12.95 7.65
N GLN A 200 -29.26 12.26 7.40
CA GLN A 200 -29.27 10.82 7.13
C GLN A 200 -28.48 10.47 5.87
N ALA A 201 -28.60 11.27 4.81
CA ALA A 201 -27.88 11.06 3.57
C ALA A 201 -26.36 11.27 3.74
N VAL A 202 -25.93 12.30 4.46
CA VAL A 202 -24.51 12.54 4.75
C VAL A 202 -23.93 11.48 5.68
N GLU A 203 -24.69 11.05 6.69
CA GLU A 203 -24.30 9.94 7.56
C GLU A 203 -24.16 8.63 6.79
N GLY A 204 -25.12 8.31 5.91
CA GLY A 204 -25.03 7.16 5.00
C GLY A 204 -23.86 7.25 4.03
N LEU A 205 -23.51 8.45 3.55
CA LEU A 205 -22.31 8.62 2.72
C LEU A 205 -21.02 8.35 3.51
N ILE A 206 -20.90 8.87 4.74
CA ILE A 206 -19.69 8.73 5.56
C ILE A 206 -19.54 7.30 6.09
N LYS A 207 -20.61 6.70 6.60
CA LYS A 207 -20.56 5.38 7.23
C LYS A 207 -20.64 4.23 6.23
N GLU A 208 -21.46 4.38 5.20
CA GLU A 208 -21.88 3.28 4.32
C GLU A 208 -21.50 3.52 2.86
N GLY A 209 -20.91 4.69 2.53
CA GLY A 209 -20.53 5.05 1.17
C GLY A 209 -21.70 5.32 0.23
N HIS A 210 -22.92 5.51 0.78
CA HIS A 210 -24.14 5.69 0.00
C HIS A 210 -24.15 7.03 -0.73
N SER A 211 -24.30 6.97 -2.05
CA SER A 211 -24.45 8.18 -2.86
C SER A 211 -25.84 8.79 -2.67
N PHE A 212 -25.91 10.11 -2.71
CA PHE A 212 -27.16 10.85 -2.62
C PHE A 212 -27.21 11.99 -3.65
N GLU A 213 -28.43 12.39 -3.99
CA GLU A 213 -28.74 13.63 -4.67
C GLU A 213 -29.71 14.41 -3.79
N LEU A 214 -29.32 15.62 -3.40
CA LEU A 214 -30.12 16.48 -2.53
C LEU A 214 -30.25 17.87 -3.13
N GLY A 215 -31.39 18.50 -2.84
CA GLY A 215 -31.65 19.89 -3.21
C GLY A 215 -31.01 20.87 -2.22
N THR A 216 -31.05 22.16 -2.58
CA THR A 216 -30.55 23.27 -1.75
C THR A 216 -31.28 23.44 -0.42
N ASP A 217 -32.47 22.86 -0.30
CA ASP A 217 -33.27 22.91 0.93
C ASP A 217 -32.74 21.95 2.00
N ASP A 218 -32.14 20.82 1.59
CA ASP A 218 -31.64 19.79 2.49
C ASP A 218 -30.19 20.02 2.93
N ILE A 219 -29.38 20.60 2.05
CA ILE A 219 -27.96 20.88 2.29
C ILE A 219 -27.54 22.22 1.67
N GLY A 220 -26.59 22.90 2.32
CA GLY A 220 -25.90 24.07 1.77
C GLY A 220 -24.43 23.77 1.59
N LEU A 221 -23.82 24.35 0.55
CA LEU A 221 -22.38 24.37 0.38
C LEU A 221 -21.87 25.78 0.54
N THR A 222 -20.80 25.93 1.31
CA THR A 222 -19.96 27.12 1.29
C THR A 222 -18.62 26.67 0.78
N SER A 223 -18.28 27.07 -0.45
CA SER A 223 -16.98 26.74 -0.99
C SER A 223 -15.87 27.39 -0.15
N LEU A 224 -14.78 26.67 0.10
CA LEU A 224 -13.57 27.30 0.67
C LEU A 224 -12.76 28.05 -0.41
N ILE A 225 -13.08 27.78 -1.66
CA ILE A 225 -12.52 28.41 -2.85
C ILE A 225 -13.62 29.27 -3.44
N ASP A 226 -13.45 30.58 -3.54
CA ASP A 226 -14.51 31.45 -4.05
C ASP A 226 -14.78 31.15 -5.55
N PRO A 227 -15.90 30.50 -5.92
CA PRO A 227 -16.20 30.23 -7.31
C PRO A 227 -16.85 31.44 -8.00
N SER A 228 -17.06 32.55 -7.28
CA SER A 228 -17.95 33.67 -7.67
C SER A 228 -17.46 34.55 -8.83
N LEU A 229 -16.57 34.06 -9.68
CA LEU A 229 -16.37 34.66 -11.00
C LEU A 229 -17.53 34.39 -11.97
N HIS A 230 -18.49 33.54 -11.61
CA HIS A 230 -19.70 33.30 -12.40
C HIS A 230 -20.96 33.31 -11.52
N ASP A 231 -21.91 34.20 -11.83
CA ASP A 231 -23.26 34.25 -11.26
C ASP A 231 -24.03 32.95 -11.58
N ALA A 232 -23.80 31.89 -10.81
CA ALA A 232 -24.43 30.59 -11.01
C ALA A 232 -25.11 30.10 -9.72
N ASP A 233 -26.43 29.86 -9.81
CA ASP A 233 -27.20 29.24 -8.73
C ASP A 233 -26.94 27.73 -8.66
N ILE A 234 -26.67 27.22 -7.46
CA ILE A 234 -26.56 25.77 -7.22
C ILE A 234 -27.96 25.19 -7.19
N VAL A 235 -28.28 24.24 -8.08
CA VAL A 235 -29.62 23.62 -8.18
C VAL A 235 -29.72 22.27 -7.45
N SER A 236 -28.71 21.41 -7.56
CA SER A 236 -28.63 20.14 -6.82
C SER A 236 -27.18 19.72 -6.59
N ILE A 237 -26.96 18.86 -5.59
CA ILE A 237 -25.63 18.34 -5.25
C ILE A 237 -25.67 16.82 -5.28
N LYS A 238 -24.70 16.24 -5.99
CA LYS A 238 -24.46 14.80 -6.05
C LYS A 238 -23.14 14.50 -5.36
N ALA A 239 -23.19 13.63 -4.36
CA ALA A 239 -21.99 13.19 -3.67
C ALA A 239 -21.80 11.68 -3.81
N PHE A 240 -20.55 11.27 -3.99
CA PHE A 240 -20.14 9.88 -4.12
C PHE A 240 -18.91 9.66 -3.27
N SER A 241 -18.85 8.52 -2.57
CA SER A 241 -17.62 8.11 -1.89
C SER A 241 -16.59 7.73 -2.95
N LEU A 242 -15.42 8.37 -2.91
CA LEU A 242 -14.27 7.87 -3.66
C LEU A 242 -13.80 6.60 -2.95
N PRO A 243 -13.67 5.47 -3.65
CA PRO A 243 -13.26 4.24 -3.02
C PRO A 243 -11.88 4.42 -2.37
N GLN A 244 -11.70 3.84 -1.17
CA GLN A 244 -10.46 3.93 -0.40
C GLN A 244 -9.25 3.66 -1.32
N THR A 245 -8.32 4.61 -1.35
CA THR A 245 -7.05 4.49 -2.10
C THR A 245 -6.10 3.48 -1.49
N HIS A 246 -6.33 3.09 -0.23
CA HIS A 246 -5.55 2.09 0.46
C HIS A 246 -6.19 0.70 0.27
N PRO A 247 -5.48 -0.28 -0.30
CA PRO A 247 -5.96 -1.65 -0.34
C PRO A 247 -6.26 -2.14 1.09
N ALA A 248 -7.42 -2.76 1.26
CA ALA A 248 -7.71 -3.46 2.50
C ALA A 248 -6.98 -4.80 2.48
N ALA A 249 -6.02 -4.98 3.38
CA ALA A 249 -5.38 -6.26 3.60
C ALA A 249 -6.30 -7.15 4.42
N LEU A 250 -6.67 -8.29 3.85
CA LEU A 250 -7.69 -9.18 4.37
C LEU A 250 -7.18 -10.61 4.38
N SER A 251 -7.59 -11.35 5.40
CA SER A 251 -7.49 -12.81 5.43
C SER A 251 -8.80 -13.39 4.92
N ILE A 252 -8.74 -14.23 3.90
CA ILE A 252 -9.89 -14.95 3.36
C ILE A 252 -9.82 -16.44 3.68
N PHE A 253 -10.97 -17.04 3.95
CA PHE A 253 -11.10 -18.43 4.39
C PHE A 253 -12.13 -19.18 3.52
N ALA A 254 -11.90 -20.47 3.32
CA ALA A 254 -12.84 -21.36 2.65
C ALA A 254 -13.51 -22.25 3.71
N GLY A 255 -14.81 -22.09 3.87
CA GLY A 255 -15.62 -22.74 4.90
C GLY A 255 -16.02 -21.82 6.04
N ASP A 256 -16.85 -22.38 6.92
CA ASP A 256 -17.41 -21.78 8.14
C ASP A 256 -16.51 -21.93 9.38
N ASP A 257 -15.44 -22.72 9.26
CA ASP A 257 -14.44 -22.94 10.31
C ASP A 257 -13.05 -22.48 9.82
N PRO A 258 -12.61 -21.27 10.22
CA PRO A 258 -11.31 -20.74 9.83
C PRO A 258 -10.13 -21.65 10.24
N ALA A 259 -10.25 -22.42 11.33
CA ALA A 259 -9.19 -23.32 11.79
C ALA A 259 -8.99 -24.53 10.86
N LYS A 260 -10.00 -24.86 10.06
CA LYS A 260 -9.95 -25.91 9.02
C LYS A 260 -9.68 -25.36 7.62
N SER A 261 -9.43 -24.06 7.50
CA SER A 261 -9.18 -23.39 6.23
C SER A 261 -7.69 -23.17 5.99
N TYR A 262 -7.30 -23.05 4.72
CA TYR A 262 -6.01 -22.50 4.31
C TYR A 262 -6.22 -21.00 4.04
N PRO A 263 -6.00 -20.11 5.03
CA PRO A 263 -6.25 -18.69 4.81
C PRO A 263 -5.41 -18.18 3.64
N LEU A 264 -5.92 -17.23 2.87
CA LEU A 264 -5.11 -16.50 1.91
C LEU A 264 -5.10 -15.03 2.30
N HIS A 265 -3.93 -14.39 2.21
CA HIS A 265 -3.80 -12.97 2.47
C HIS A 265 -3.92 -12.24 1.14
N ILE A 266 -4.99 -11.45 1.01
CA ILE A 266 -5.29 -10.70 -0.21
C ILE A 266 -5.44 -9.21 0.07
N GLU A 267 -5.04 -8.42 -0.91
CA GLU A 267 -5.22 -6.97 -0.90
C GLU A 267 -6.36 -6.60 -1.85
N LEU A 268 -7.53 -6.28 -1.30
CA LEU A 268 -8.66 -5.83 -2.12
C LEU A 268 -8.57 -4.32 -2.36
N LYS A 269 -8.33 -3.93 -3.61
CA LYS A 269 -8.49 -2.55 -4.07
C LYS A 269 -9.92 -2.33 -4.50
N THR A 270 -10.47 -1.17 -4.12
CA THR A 270 -11.83 -0.79 -4.51
C THR A 270 -11.75 0.22 -5.64
N VAL A 271 -12.49 -0.02 -6.72
CA VAL A 271 -12.63 0.88 -7.87
C VAL A 271 -14.11 1.09 -8.13
N ARG A 272 -14.46 2.29 -8.58
CA ARG A 272 -15.81 2.64 -8.98
C ARG A 272 -15.89 2.65 -10.50
N GLU A 273 -16.82 1.88 -11.06
CA GLU A 273 -17.08 1.84 -12.50
C GLU A 273 -18.41 2.58 -12.77
N GLY A 274 -18.32 3.87 -13.10
CA GLY A 274 -19.50 4.72 -13.29
C GLY A 274 -20.21 5.10 -11.97
N SER A 275 -21.53 5.30 -12.00
CA SER A 275 -22.31 5.71 -10.82
C SER A 275 -22.89 4.56 -10.00
N GLU A 276 -23.06 3.39 -10.63
CA GLU A 276 -23.88 2.27 -10.12
C GLU A 276 -23.09 1.01 -9.76
N VAL A 277 -21.80 0.93 -10.13
CA VAL A 277 -21.00 -0.29 -9.95
C VAL A 277 -19.79 -0.01 -9.08
N LEU A 278 -19.62 -0.84 -8.05
CA LEU A 278 -18.44 -0.87 -7.19
C LEU A 278 -17.76 -2.22 -7.35
N VAL A 279 -16.46 -2.20 -7.61
CA VAL A 279 -15.64 -3.40 -7.82
C VAL A 279 -14.57 -3.46 -6.74
N ARG A 280 -14.50 -4.55 -5.99
CA ARG A 280 -13.39 -4.86 -5.08
C ARG A 280 -12.59 -6.02 -5.64
N SER A 281 -11.29 -5.84 -5.87
CA SER A 281 -10.47 -6.88 -6.49
C SER A 281 -9.02 -6.87 -6.03
N ASN A 282 -8.42 -8.06 -5.94
CA ASN A 282 -6.98 -8.24 -5.80
C ASN A 282 -6.30 -8.54 -7.15
N ALA A 283 -6.94 -8.23 -8.28
CA ALA A 283 -6.39 -8.52 -9.61
C ALA A 283 -5.00 -7.93 -9.87
N GLY A 284 -4.61 -6.86 -9.18
CA GLY A 284 -3.25 -6.28 -9.24
C GLY A 284 -2.22 -6.92 -8.30
N GLN A 285 -2.64 -7.83 -7.41
CA GLN A 285 -1.76 -8.53 -6.48
C GLN A 285 -1.14 -9.77 -7.16
N ASN A 286 0.01 -9.60 -7.81
CA ASN A 286 0.66 -10.67 -8.56
C ASN A 286 1.16 -11.83 -7.69
N THR A 287 1.24 -11.67 -6.37
CA THR A 287 1.72 -12.71 -5.44
C THR A 287 0.62 -13.69 -5.02
N ALA A 288 -0.66 -13.33 -5.16
CA ALA A 288 -1.76 -14.19 -4.76
C ALA A 288 -1.99 -15.33 -5.79
N PRO A 289 -2.21 -16.58 -5.34
CA PRO A 289 -2.45 -17.72 -6.22
C PRO A 289 -3.89 -17.74 -6.78
N ILE A 290 -4.75 -16.82 -6.33
CA ILE A 290 -6.11 -16.62 -6.84
C ILE A 290 -6.38 -15.12 -6.99
N ALA A 291 -7.20 -14.77 -7.97
CA ALA A 291 -7.85 -13.47 -8.04
C ALA A 291 -9.31 -13.58 -7.65
N ILE A 292 -9.76 -12.65 -6.82
CA ILE A 292 -11.14 -12.47 -6.42
C ILE A 292 -11.56 -11.08 -6.88
N THR A 293 -12.70 -11.02 -7.54
CA THR A 293 -13.36 -9.78 -7.93
C THR A 293 -14.80 -9.83 -7.43
N MET A 294 -15.15 -8.89 -6.56
CA MET A 294 -16.49 -8.71 -6.02
C MET A 294 -17.13 -7.49 -6.68
N THR A 295 -18.20 -7.71 -7.42
CA THR A 295 -18.93 -6.65 -8.12
C THR A 295 -20.26 -6.41 -7.42
N PHE A 296 -20.43 -5.20 -6.90
CA PHE A 296 -21.63 -4.72 -6.25
C PHE A 296 -22.37 -3.79 -7.22
N ARG A 297 -23.57 -4.17 -7.65
CA ARG A 297 -24.44 -3.29 -8.43
C ARG A 297 -25.47 -2.64 -7.52
N LYS A 298 -25.66 -1.33 -7.68
CA LYS A 298 -26.71 -0.57 -7.01
C LYS A 298 -28.07 -0.98 -7.57
N ALA A 299 -28.72 -1.90 -6.87
CA ALA A 299 -30.17 -1.98 -6.79
C ALA A 299 -30.52 -1.83 -5.32
N ALA A 300 -31.59 -1.11 -4.96
CA ALA A 300 -32.08 -1.10 -3.60
C ALA A 300 -33.00 -2.32 -3.42
N PRO A 301 -32.74 -3.22 -2.45
CA PRO A 301 -31.57 -3.31 -1.57
C PRO A 301 -30.36 -3.95 -2.27
N LEU A 302 -29.13 -3.70 -1.77
CA LEU A 302 -27.87 -4.37 -2.17
C LEU A 302 -28.01 -5.89 -1.98
N LYS A 303 -28.69 -6.56 -2.91
CA LYS A 303 -29.02 -7.99 -2.82
C LYS A 303 -28.06 -8.86 -3.61
N ASN A 304 -27.40 -8.30 -4.62
CA ASN A 304 -26.65 -9.10 -5.59
C ASN A 304 -25.19 -8.63 -5.64
N CYS A 305 -24.34 -9.32 -4.89
CA CYS A 305 -22.89 -9.30 -5.09
C CYS A 305 -22.55 -10.44 -6.06
N THR A 306 -21.86 -10.13 -7.16
CA THR A 306 -21.27 -11.16 -8.01
C THR A 306 -19.83 -11.34 -7.60
N VAL A 307 -19.48 -12.55 -7.15
CA VAL A 307 -18.10 -12.92 -6.81
C VAL A 307 -17.53 -13.74 -7.95
N SER A 308 -16.49 -13.23 -8.62
CA SER A 308 -15.71 -13.96 -9.61
C SER A 308 -14.39 -14.38 -8.98
N ILE A 309 -14.06 -15.67 -9.07
CA ILE A 309 -12.85 -16.26 -8.51
C ILE A 309 -12.08 -16.93 -9.65
N THR A 310 -10.83 -16.53 -9.85
CA THR A 310 -9.99 -16.99 -10.95
C THR A 310 -8.67 -17.54 -10.41
N PRO A 311 -8.34 -18.81 -10.68
CA PRO A 311 -7.02 -19.37 -10.34
C PRO A 311 -5.89 -18.62 -11.05
N ARG A 312 -4.74 -18.45 -10.38
CA ARG A 312 -3.53 -17.78 -10.92
C ARG A 312 -2.27 -18.53 -10.51
N PHE A 313 -2.19 -19.81 -10.87
CA PHE A 313 -1.10 -20.69 -10.47
C PHE A 313 0.20 -20.43 -11.25
N MET A 314 0.08 -20.08 -12.53
CA MET A 314 1.21 -19.76 -13.40
C MET A 314 2.12 -18.68 -12.79
N GLY A 315 3.43 -18.93 -12.81
CA GLY A 315 4.43 -18.02 -12.25
C GLY A 315 4.44 -17.97 -10.71
N LYS A 316 3.69 -18.84 -10.02
CA LYS A 316 3.75 -19.01 -8.56
C LYS A 316 4.65 -20.18 -8.21
N THR A 317 5.24 -20.15 -7.02
CA THR A 317 5.89 -21.37 -6.49
C THR A 317 4.85 -22.47 -6.26
N VAL A 318 5.25 -23.73 -6.38
CA VAL A 318 4.37 -24.88 -6.15
C VAL A 318 3.64 -24.77 -4.80
N ARG A 319 4.33 -24.39 -3.73
CA ARG A 319 3.70 -24.23 -2.40
C ARG A 319 2.59 -23.15 -2.41
N GLN A 320 2.81 -22.03 -3.08
CA GLN A 320 1.80 -20.96 -3.19
C GLN A 320 0.59 -21.42 -4.02
N ALA A 321 0.85 -22.05 -5.17
CA ALA A 321 -0.20 -22.58 -6.03
C ALA A 321 -1.02 -23.66 -5.32
N ALA A 322 -0.36 -24.58 -4.59
CA ALA A 322 -1.02 -25.61 -3.80
C ALA A 322 -1.90 -25.02 -2.68
N ARG A 323 -1.46 -23.95 -2.01
CA ARG A 323 -2.31 -23.25 -1.03
C ARG A 323 -3.57 -22.68 -1.69
N GLY A 324 -3.44 -22.09 -2.87
CA GLY A 324 -4.59 -21.60 -3.66
C GLY A 324 -5.52 -22.72 -4.14
N ALA A 325 -4.97 -23.81 -4.66
CA ALA A 325 -5.76 -24.96 -5.13
C ALA A 325 -6.53 -25.63 -3.99
N ARG A 326 -5.91 -25.81 -2.82
CA ARG A 326 -6.56 -26.32 -1.60
C ARG A 326 -7.69 -25.40 -1.14
N PHE A 327 -7.47 -24.08 -1.15
CA PHE A 327 -8.50 -23.10 -0.85
C PHE A 327 -9.71 -23.24 -1.81
N LEU A 328 -9.46 -23.33 -3.12
CA LEU A 328 -10.54 -23.49 -4.11
C LEU A 328 -11.29 -24.82 -3.96
N ARG A 329 -10.60 -25.94 -3.76
CA ARG A 329 -11.24 -27.23 -3.47
C ARG A 329 -12.15 -27.13 -2.25
N ARG A 330 -11.66 -26.52 -1.16
CA ARG A 330 -12.45 -26.34 0.06
C ARG A 330 -13.65 -25.39 -0.16
N LEU A 331 -13.48 -24.37 -0.98
CA LEU A 331 -14.54 -23.43 -1.32
C LEU A 331 -15.64 -24.11 -2.14
N ASP A 332 -15.26 -25.01 -3.06
CA ASP A 332 -16.22 -25.85 -3.80
C ASP A 332 -17.01 -26.79 -2.88
N GLU A 333 -16.35 -27.40 -1.89
CA GLU A 333 -16.98 -28.29 -0.92
C GLU A 333 -17.96 -27.57 0.01
N THR A 334 -17.59 -26.38 0.48
CA THR A 334 -18.31 -25.68 1.55
C THR A 334 -19.24 -24.58 1.06
N LYS A 335 -19.04 -24.11 -0.18
CA LYS A 335 -19.72 -22.95 -0.77
C LYS A 335 -19.77 -21.74 0.16
N THR A 336 -18.74 -21.57 1.00
CA THR A 336 -18.72 -20.54 2.05
C THR A 336 -17.39 -19.79 2.03
N LEU A 337 -17.46 -18.47 1.87
CA LEU A 337 -16.30 -17.58 1.88
C LEU A 337 -16.29 -16.78 3.19
N GLY A 338 -15.25 -16.97 3.99
CA GLY A 338 -14.97 -16.15 5.18
C GLY A 338 -14.02 -15.00 4.86
N ILE A 339 -14.18 -13.85 5.52
CA ILE A 339 -13.34 -12.66 5.38
C ILE A 339 -13.10 -12.07 6.76
N ALA A 340 -11.84 -11.78 7.07
CA ALA A 340 -11.42 -11.08 8.29
C ALA A 340 -10.32 -10.05 7.96
N GLU A 341 -10.07 -9.10 8.86
CA GLU A 341 -8.92 -8.20 8.74
C GLU A 341 -7.61 -8.99 8.94
N GLU A 342 -6.50 -8.53 8.34
CA GLU A 342 -5.25 -9.31 8.28
C GLU A 342 -4.67 -9.72 9.65
N ASN A 343 -5.12 -9.13 10.76
CA ASN A 343 -4.68 -9.46 12.12
C ASN A 343 -5.83 -9.49 13.15
N SER A 344 -7.08 -9.62 12.72
CA SER A 344 -8.20 -9.75 13.68
C SER A 344 -8.31 -11.18 14.20
N ASP A 345 -9.01 -11.36 15.33
CA ASP A 345 -9.30 -12.68 15.85
C ASP A 345 -10.20 -13.44 14.86
N LEU A 346 -10.07 -14.77 14.81
CA LEU A 346 -10.84 -15.61 13.88
C LEU A 346 -12.36 -15.55 14.17
N GLU A 347 -12.75 -15.17 15.40
CA GLU A 347 -14.14 -14.97 15.80
C GLU A 347 -14.78 -13.75 15.13
N ASP A 348 -13.98 -12.78 14.65
CA ASP A 348 -14.45 -11.59 13.96
C ASP A 348 -14.66 -11.82 12.44
N ALA A 349 -14.40 -13.04 11.96
CA ALA A 349 -14.59 -13.37 10.56
C ALA A 349 -16.07 -13.28 10.15
N SER A 350 -16.32 -12.57 9.05
CA SER A 350 -17.63 -12.51 8.41
C SER A 350 -17.72 -13.55 7.30
N PHE A 351 -18.84 -14.28 7.24
CA PHE A 351 -19.03 -15.36 6.27
C PHE A 351 -20.14 -15.04 5.27
N MET A 352 -19.91 -15.46 4.03
CA MET A 352 -20.85 -15.34 2.92
C MET A 352 -21.06 -16.71 2.28
N ALA A 353 -22.33 -17.13 2.17
CA ALA A 353 -22.70 -18.27 1.35
C ALA A 353 -22.61 -17.88 -0.14
N LEU A 354 -21.95 -18.73 -0.93
CA LEU A 354 -21.82 -18.59 -2.36
C LEU A 354 -22.85 -19.46 -3.06
N GLY A 355 -23.31 -19.01 -4.23
CA GLY A 355 -24.12 -19.84 -5.11
C GLY A 355 -23.30 -20.95 -5.76
N ASP A 356 -23.95 -21.73 -6.62
CA ASP A 356 -23.26 -22.77 -7.38
C ASP A 356 -22.20 -22.16 -8.30
N PHE A 357 -21.05 -22.81 -8.33
CA PHE A 357 -20.00 -22.52 -9.30
C PHE A 357 -20.38 -23.14 -10.64
N SER A 358 -19.96 -22.53 -11.75
CA SER A 358 -20.18 -23.15 -13.06
C SER A 358 -19.58 -24.56 -13.11
N ASP A 359 -20.33 -25.51 -13.65
CA ASP A 359 -19.97 -26.94 -13.71
C ASP A 359 -18.63 -27.22 -14.42
N ASP A 360 -18.11 -26.25 -15.17
CA ASP A 360 -16.86 -26.34 -15.93
C ASP A 360 -15.59 -26.09 -15.09
N LEU A 361 -15.68 -25.91 -13.77
CA LEU A 361 -14.53 -25.54 -12.94
C LEU A 361 -13.88 -26.76 -12.26
N PRO A 362 -12.66 -27.18 -12.67
CA PRO A 362 -12.01 -28.39 -12.16
C PRO A 362 -11.27 -28.13 -10.83
N TRP A 363 -11.88 -27.41 -9.89
CA TRP A 363 -11.20 -27.01 -8.64
C TRP A 363 -10.77 -28.19 -7.77
N ARG A 364 -11.59 -29.25 -7.71
CA ARG A 364 -11.23 -30.51 -7.04
C ARG A 364 -10.02 -31.16 -7.69
N TYR A 365 -10.02 -31.23 -9.01
CA TYR A 365 -8.92 -31.78 -9.81
C TYR A 365 -7.63 -31.00 -9.58
N PHE A 366 -7.66 -29.66 -9.60
CA PHE A 366 -6.49 -28.86 -9.26
C PHE A 366 -6.02 -29.08 -7.82
N GLY A 367 -6.93 -29.24 -6.87
CA GLY A 367 -6.59 -29.58 -5.49
C GLY A 367 -5.77 -30.88 -5.41
N ASP A 368 -6.25 -31.94 -6.05
CA ASP A 368 -5.59 -33.25 -6.04
C ASP A 368 -4.25 -33.23 -6.80
N LEU A 369 -4.21 -32.54 -7.94
CA LEU A 369 -2.98 -32.36 -8.73
C LEU A 369 -1.91 -31.63 -7.92
N PHE A 370 -2.24 -30.47 -7.33
CA PHE A 370 -1.27 -29.71 -6.57
C PHE A 370 -0.88 -30.37 -5.25
N ASP A 371 -1.74 -31.18 -4.64
CA ASP A 371 -1.35 -32.03 -3.51
C ASP A 371 -0.28 -33.05 -3.92
N ALA A 372 -0.46 -33.70 -5.07
CA ALA A 372 0.49 -34.65 -5.62
C ALA A 372 1.83 -33.99 -6.01
N ILE A 373 1.79 -32.82 -6.65
CA ILE A 373 2.97 -32.03 -7.01
C ILE A 373 3.70 -31.52 -5.75
N ASP A 374 3.00 -30.97 -4.75
CA ASP A 374 3.60 -30.48 -3.50
C ASP A 374 4.26 -31.64 -2.72
N ALA A 375 3.62 -32.81 -2.68
CA ALA A 375 4.21 -34.01 -2.07
C ALA A 375 5.51 -34.44 -2.77
N THR A 376 5.50 -34.46 -4.10
CA THR A 376 6.68 -34.75 -4.94
C THR A 376 7.80 -33.74 -4.68
N CYS A 377 7.48 -32.44 -4.66
CA CYS A 377 8.45 -31.39 -4.39
C CYS A 377 9.07 -31.50 -2.98
N ARG A 378 8.27 -31.89 -1.97
CA ARG A 378 8.77 -32.11 -0.60
C ARG A 378 9.72 -33.29 -0.50
N LEU A 379 9.43 -34.38 -1.22
CA LEU A 379 10.32 -35.54 -1.28
C LEU A 379 11.72 -35.14 -1.79
N PHE A 380 11.76 -34.35 -2.86
CA PHE A 380 13.01 -33.88 -3.48
C PHE A 380 13.58 -32.59 -2.87
N CYS A 381 12.94 -32.03 -1.86
CA CYS A 381 13.33 -30.75 -1.24
C CYS A 381 13.42 -29.56 -2.24
N ILE A 382 12.60 -29.56 -3.29
CA ILE A 382 12.50 -28.48 -4.29
C ILE A 382 11.25 -27.62 -4.08
N ASN A 383 11.19 -26.44 -4.70
CA ASN A 383 9.99 -25.59 -4.74
C ASN A 383 9.97 -24.74 -6.03
N PRO A 384 9.86 -25.37 -7.21
CA PRO A 384 9.94 -24.68 -8.49
C PRO A 384 8.73 -23.77 -8.71
N THR A 385 8.80 -22.97 -9.77
CA THR A 385 7.71 -22.11 -10.22
C THR A 385 6.83 -22.90 -11.19
N VAL A 386 5.51 -22.80 -11.04
CA VAL A 386 4.55 -23.41 -11.96
C VAL A 386 4.66 -22.79 -13.34
N THR A 387 4.86 -23.63 -14.33
CA THR A 387 4.98 -23.30 -15.76
C THR A 387 3.88 -24.02 -16.57
N GLU A 388 3.87 -23.83 -17.90
CA GLU A 388 2.82 -24.32 -18.80
C GLU A 388 2.70 -25.85 -18.85
N GLU A 389 3.69 -26.58 -18.33
CA GLU A 389 3.69 -28.02 -18.16
C GLU A 389 2.48 -28.52 -17.34
N ILE A 390 1.86 -27.68 -16.51
CA ILE A 390 0.62 -28.04 -15.81
C ILE A 390 -0.55 -28.36 -16.76
N ASP A 391 -0.51 -27.86 -17.99
CA ASP A 391 -1.50 -28.13 -19.03
C ASP A 391 -1.12 -29.36 -19.89
N ASN A 392 0.07 -29.94 -19.68
CA ASN A 392 0.52 -31.14 -20.39
C ASN A 392 -0.06 -32.42 -19.75
N PRO A 393 -0.89 -33.21 -20.47
CA PRO A 393 -1.51 -34.42 -19.94
C PRO A 393 -0.51 -35.45 -19.40
N ASP A 394 0.65 -35.62 -20.03
CA ASP A 394 1.66 -36.60 -19.64
C ASP A 394 2.34 -36.20 -18.34
N PHE A 395 2.66 -34.90 -18.21
CA PHE A 395 3.17 -34.34 -16.95
C PHE A 395 2.17 -34.54 -15.82
N VAL A 396 0.90 -34.19 -16.06
CA VAL A 396 -0.15 -34.32 -15.05
C VAL A 396 -0.38 -35.78 -14.66
N ALA A 397 -0.45 -36.70 -15.63
CA ALA A 397 -0.60 -38.11 -15.36
C ALA A 397 0.57 -38.65 -14.50
N SER A 398 1.81 -38.30 -14.86
CA SER A 398 3.01 -38.68 -14.11
C SER A 398 3.00 -38.12 -12.69
N MET A 399 2.65 -36.83 -12.51
CA MET A 399 2.57 -36.19 -11.20
C MET A 399 1.48 -36.80 -10.32
N LEU A 400 0.29 -37.07 -10.88
CA LEU A 400 -0.79 -37.70 -10.13
C LEU A 400 -0.42 -39.14 -9.75
N GLU A 401 0.16 -39.92 -10.66
CA GLU A 401 0.56 -41.29 -10.38
C GLU A 401 1.65 -41.34 -9.30
N PHE A 402 2.77 -40.64 -9.51
CA PHE A 402 3.91 -40.65 -8.59
C PHE A 402 3.57 -39.96 -7.26
N GLY A 403 3.00 -38.76 -7.30
CA GLY A 403 2.67 -38.00 -6.10
C GLY A 403 1.65 -38.72 -5.20
N ARG A 404 0.70 -39.48 -5.77
CA ARG A 404 -0.20 -40.35 -4.99
C ARG A 404 0.54 -41.49 -4.29
N LYS A 405 1.56 -42.07 -4.93
CA LYS A 405 2.45 -43.07 -4.29
C LYS A 405 3.19 -42.42 -3.12
N VAL A 406 3.76 -41.23 -3.30
CA VAL A 406 4.47 -40.46 -2.25
C VAL A 406 3.58 -40.17 -1.05
N MET A 407 2.34 -39.71 -1.27
CA MET A 407 1.40 -39.40 -0.18
C MET A 407 0.98 -40.63 0.64
N ARG A 408 1.21 -41.85 0.14
CA ARG A 408 0.85 -43.11 0.80
C ARG A 408 2.06 -43.92 1.30
N VAL A 409 3.26 -43.34 1.28
CA VAL A 409 4.48 -44.02 1.77
C VAL A 409 4.28 -44.47 3.21
N GLY A 410 4.62 -45.72 3.49
CA GLY A 410 4.52 -46.33 4.83
C GLY A 410 3.10 -46.62 5.32
N THR A 411 2.08 -46.44 4.48
CA THR A 411 0.70 -46.83 4.79
C THR A 411 0.31 -48.13 4.08
N GLU A 412 -0.44 -48.99 4.77
CA GLU A 412 -1.01 -50.19 4.16
C GLU A 412 -2.18 -49.82 3.26
N ILE A 413 -2.17 -50.32 2.02
CA ILE A 413 -3.21 -50.05 1.04
C ILE A 413 -3.88 -51.36 0.65
N GLU A 414 -5.17 -51.48 0.94
CA GLU A 414 -6.02 -52.56 0.43
C GLU A 414 -6.40 -52.28 -1.03
N GLY A 415 -6.30 -53.30 -1.89
CA GLY A 415 -6.69 -53.20 -3.29
C GLY A 415 -5.88 -54.12 -4.18
N SER A 416 -5.44 -53.60 -5.33
CA SER A 416 -4.59 -54.35 -6.24
C SER A 416 -3.45 -53.52 -6.80
N VAL A 417 -2.33 -54.19 -7.08
CA VAL A 417 -1.21 -53.63 -7.82
C VAL A 417 -0.87 -54.54 -8.99
N SER A 418 -0.57 -53.93 -10.13
CA SER A 418 -0.17 -54.64 -11.35
C SER A 418 1.28 -54.35 -11.68
N PHE A 419 1.95 -55.34 -12.23
CA PHE A 419 3.32 -55.26 -12.73
C PHE A 419 3.47 -56.13 -13.96
N GLU A 420 4.31 -55.68 -14.88
CA GLU A 420 4.65 -56.39 -16.10
C GLU A 420 6.04 -57.01 -15.92
N LEU A 421 6.19 -58.28 -16.29
CA LEU A 421 7.47 -58.94 -16.27
C LEU A 421 8.25 -58.63 -17.55
N SER A 422 9.55 -58.38 -17.42
CA SER A 422 10.44 -58.17 -18.57
C SER A 422 10.72 -59.45 -19.34
N GLU A 423 10.54 -60.61 -18.71
CA GLU A 423 10.75 -61.95 -19.25
C GLU A 423 9.69 -62.89 -18.67
N GLU A 424 9.33 -63.93 -19.43
CA GLU A 424 8.38 -64.96 -18.97
C GLU A 424 8.88 -65.65 -17.69
N ASN A 425 7.96 -66.02 -16.81
CA ASN A 425 8.29 -66.68 -15.54
C ASN A 425 7.26 -67.78 -15.24
N ALA A 426 7.60 -69.00 -15.64
CA ALA A 426 6.74 -70.17 -15.49
C ALA A 426 6.30 -70.44 -14.04
N ASP A 427 7.11 -70.11 -13.04
CA ASP A 427 6.75 -70.28 -11.62
C ASP A 427 5.63 -69.29 -11.22
N LEU A 428 5.72 -68.04 -11.68
CA LEU A 428 4.65 -67.05 -11.45
C LEU A 428 3.37 -67.39 -12.22
N GLU A 429 3.50 -67.90 -13.45
CA GLU A 429 2.34 -68.36 -14.25
C GLU A 429 1.61 -69.52 -13.57
N GLU A 430 2.34 -70.53 -13.07
CA GLU A 430 1.76 -71.65 -12.32
C GLU A 430 1.06 -71.18 -11.05
N LYS A 431 1.69 -70.26 -10.30
CA LYS A 431 1.12 -69.65 -9.08
C LYS A 431 -0.12 -68.82 -9.36
N ALA A 432 -0.14 -68.10 -10.49
CA ALA A 432 -1.30 -67.33 -10.93
C ALA A 432 -2.47 -68.26 -11.30
N ALA A 433 -2.21 -69.33 -12.06
CA ALA A 433 -3.22 -70.34 -12.40
C ALA A 433 -3.81 -70.99 -11.13
N ALA A 434 -2.98 -71.23 -10.12
CA ALA A 434 -3.37 -71.79 -8.83
C ALA A 434 -4.05 -70.77 -7.88
N HIS A 435 -4.11 -69.48 -8.23
CA HIS A 435 -4.59 -68.39 -7.36
C HIS A 435 -3.89 -68.38 -5.99
N GLU A 436 -2.57 -68.58 -5.99
CA GLU A 436 -1.81 -68.68 -4.75
C GLU A 436 -1.65 -67.31 -4.06
N GLN A 437 -1.62 -67.31 -2.73
CA GLN A 437 -1.20 -66.14 -1.96
C GLN A 437 0.31 -66.01 -1.99
N ILE A 438 0.80 -64.89 -2.51
CA ILE A 438 2.23 -64.61 -2.60
C ILE A 438 2.59 -63.27 -1.96
N CYS A 439 3.87 -63.11 -1.67
CA CYS A 439 4.48 -61.82 -1.34
C CYS A 439 5.48 -61.47 -2.45
N VAL A 440 5.32 -60.29 -3.05
CA VAL A 440 6.22 -59.80 -4.10
C VAL A 440 6.76 -58.44 -3.69
N VAL A 441 8.05 -58.24 -3.99
CA VAL A 441 8.71 -56.94 -3.91
C VAL A 441 9.04 -56.51 -5.32
N VAL A 442 8.52 -55.36 -5.74
CA VAL A 442 8.79 -54.76 -7.05
C VAL A 442 9.57 -53.49 -6.83
N ASP A 443 10.77 -53.44 -7.40
CA ASP A 443 11.62 -52.25 -7.42
C ASP A 443 11.52 -51.57 -8.80
N GLN A 444 11.26 -50.27 -8.81
CA GLN A 444 11.19 -49.47 -10.02
C GLN A 444 11.86 -48.11 -9.78
N VAL A 445 12.36 -47.49 -10.85
CA VAL A 445 12.91 -46.13 -10.80
C VAL A 445 11.91 -45.19 -11.46
N TRP A 446 11.51 -44.15 -10.74
CA TRP A 446 10.77 -43.03 -11.32
C TRP A 446 11.75 -41.94 -11.73
N ASN A 447 11.66 -41.49 -12.98
CA ASN A 447 12.39 -40.34 -13.50
C ASN A 447 11.39 -39.33 -14.05
N GLY A 448 11.50 -38.07 -13.65
CA GLY A 448 10.60 -37.04 -14.13
C GLY A 448 11.19 -35.64 -14.04
N MET A 449 10.61 -34.73 -14.81
CA MET A 449 10.92 -33.30 -14.78
C MET A 449 9.80 -32.58 -14.04
N VAL A 450 10.10 -31.95 -12.92
CA VAL A 450 9.14 -31.16 -12.14
C VAL A 450 9.40 -29.68 -12.42
N PHE A 451 8.65 -29.12 -13.38
CA PHE A 451 8.79 -27.71 -13.81
C PHE A 451 10.26 -27.30 -14.07
N GLY A 452 10.95 -28.08 -14.89
CA GLY A 452 12.36 -27.88 -15.24
C GLY A 452 13.38 -28.53 -14.30
N GLU A 453 12.97 -29.06 -13.15
CA GLU A 453 13.85 -29.75 -12.20
C GLU A 453 13.88 -31.26 -12.46
N ALA A 454 15.04 -31.80 -12.84
CA ALA A 454 15.22 -33.23 -13.04
C ALA A 454 15.24 -33.98 -11.70
N CYS A 455 14.32 -34.92 -11.53
CA CYS A 455 14.12 -35.67 -10.30
C CYS A 455 14.12 -37.17 -10.59
N SER A 456 14.73 -37.95 -9.69
CA SER A 456 14.77 -39.41 -9.78
C SER A 456 14.57 -40.04 -8.41
N ALA A 457 13.74 -41.08 -8.31
CA ALA A 457 13.49 -41.78 -7.06
C ALA A 457 13.40 -43.30 -7.26
N ASP A 458 13.95 -44.03 -6.30
CA ASP A 458 13.73 -45.47 -6.16
C ASP A 458 12.40 -45.71 -5.48
N VAL A 459 11.53 -46.48 -6.13
CA VAL A 459 10.20 -46.84 -5.63
C VAL A 459 10.17 -48.34 -5.43
N ARG A 460 10.00 -48.76 -4.19
CA ARG A 460 9.79 -50.16 -3.81
C ARG A 460 8.34 -50.37 -3.42
N ILE A 461 7.71 -51.36 -4.05
CA ILE A 461 6.36 -51.82 -3.75
C ILE A 461 6.48 -53.18 -3.08
N ALA A 462 5.98 -53.32 -1.85
CA ALA A 462 5.85 -54.63 -1.21
C ALA A 462 4.37 -55.00 -1.17
N ALA A 463 3.99 -56.04 -1.91
CA ALA A 463 2.60 -56.48 -2.06
C ALA A 463 2.42 -57.91 -1.54
N LYS A 464 1.27 -58.16 -0.92
CA LYS A 464 0.85 -59.46 -0.43
C LYS A 464 -0.60 -59.71 -0.81
N GLY A 465 -0.87 -60.82 -1.50
CA GLY A 465 -2.23 -61.11 -1.94
C GLY A 465 -2.31 -62.28 -2.91
N LEU A 466 -3.49 -62.47 -3.48
CA LEU A 466 -3.76 -63.47 -4.52
C LEU A 466 -3.14 -62.99 -5.84
N LEU A 467 -2.37 -63.85 -6.50
CA LEU A 467 -1.82 -63.58 -7.82
C LEU A 467 -2.85 -63.91 -8.91
N GLU A 468 -3.10 -62.95 -9.80
CA GLU A 468 -3.93 -63.08 -10.99
C GLU A 468 -3.07 -62.73 -12.23
N GLN A 469 -3.16 -63.54 -13.29
CA GLN A 469 -2.65 -63.16 -14.60
C GLN A 469 -3.72 -62.34 -15.32
N VAL A 470 -3.33 -61.21 -15.91
CA VAL A 470 -4.25 -60.32 -16.63
C VAL A 470 -4.12 -60.58 -18.12
N ASP A 471 -5.25 -60.79 -18.80
CA ASP A 471 -5.31 -60.91 -20.25
C ASP A 471 -4.67 -59.68 -20.90
N SER A 472 -3.52 -59.90 -21.53
CA SER A 472 -2.76 -58.90 -22.28
C SER A 472 -2.20 -59.57 -23.52
N ASP A 473 -2.04 -58.81 -24.61
CA ASP A 473 -1.54 -59.33 -25.89
C ASP A 473 -0.15 -60.00 -25.79
N GLN A 474 0.58 -59.77 -24.69
CA GLN A 474 1.91 -60.30 -24.42
C GLN A 474 1.96 -61.30 -23.25
N GLY A 475 0.86 -61.56 -22.54
CA GLY A 475 0.80 -62.55 -21.43
C GLY A 475 1.59 -62.20 -20.15
N ASN A 476 2.38 -61.11 -20.14
CA ASN A 476 3.35 -60.79 -19.09
C ASN A 476 2.81 -59.86 -17.99
N LEU A 477 1.52 -59.53 -17.99
CA LEU A 477 0.90 -58.66 -17.01
C LEU A 477 0.31 -59.46 -15.84
N PHE A 478 0.83 -59.20 -14.64
CA PHE A 478 0.35 -59.82 -13.41
C PHE A 478 -0.26 -58.78 -12.48
N LYS A 479 -1.18 -59.23 -11.63
CA LYS A 479 -1.89 -58.41 -10.64
C LYS A 479 -1.94 -59.15 -9.31
N ILE A 480 -1.62 -58.46 -8.23
CA ILE A 480 -1.81 -58.97 -6.87
C ILE A 480 -3.03 -58.28 -6.27
N VAL A 481 -4.00 -59.06 -5.80
CA VAL A 481 -5.19 -58.58 -5.08
C VAL A 481 -5.02 -58.86 -3.60
N GLY A 482 -4.90 -57.82 -2.78
CA GLY A 482 -4.62 -57.90 -1.34
C GLY A 482 -4.17 -56.57 -0.78
N SER A 483 -3.11 -56.57 0.05
CA SER A 483 -2.53 -55.35 0.62
C SER A 483 -1.14 -55.05 0.08
N TYR A 484 -0.78 -53.77 0.00
CA TYR A 484 0.55 -53.35 -0.44
C TYR A 484 1.03 -52.05 0.23
N TYR A 485 2.35 -51.86 0.21
CA TYR A 485 3.04 -50.70 0.78
C TYR A 485 3.96 -50.06 -0.28
N TYR A 486 4.05 -48.74 -0.24
CA TYR A 486 5.08 -47.99 -0.95
C TYR A 486 6.21 -47.58 -0.02
N TYR A 487 7.45 -47.80 -0.46
CA TYR A 487 8.66 -47.22 0.10
C TYR A 487 9.33 -46.43 -1.02
N ILE A 488 9.61 -45.15 -0.78
CA ILE A 488 10.17 -44.26 -1.80
C ILE A 488 11.36 -43.53 -1.21
N GLN A 489 12.46 -43.52 -1.96
CA GLN A 489 13.67 -42.81 -1.62
C GLN A 489 14.10 -41.95 -2.81
N ALA A 490 14.29 -40.65 -2.58
CA ALA A 490 14.89 -39.78 -3.59
C ALA A 490 16.32 -40.27 -3.89
N ALA A 491 16.65 -40.42 -5.17
CA ALA A 491 17.99 -40.75 -5.58
C ALA A 491 18.93 -39.63 -5.12
N SER A 492 20.08 -40.02 -4.56
CA SER A 492 21.13 -39.05 -4.24
C SER A 492 21.76 -38.61 -5.56
N ASN A 493 21.62 -37.33 -5.92
CA ASN A 493 22.41 -36.75 -7.00
C ASN A 493 23.90 -36.74 -6.63
#